data_AF-A0A519KI94-F1
#
_entry.id   AF-A0A519KI94-F1
#
_cell.length_a   1.000
_cell.length_b   1.000
_cell.length_c   1.000
_cell.angle_alpha   90.00
_cell.angle_beta   90.00
_cell.angle_gamma   90.00
#
_symmetry.space_group_name_H-M   'P 1'
#
loop_
_entity.id
_entity.type
_entity.pdbx_description
1 polymer ?
#
loop_
_entity_poly.entity_id
_entity_poly.type
_entity_poly.pdbx_seq_one_letter_code
_entity_poly.pdbx_strand_id
1 'polypeptide(L)'
;MLKNWLKIAFINYRKNWLSTIVNILGLSVGLCVFLLIFQFCRAQETFPVNGSWDIRPGKYAFTNATIVTGAGQTLSNATLLVNNRLIESVGTKVDVPKGYITVDLKG
;
A
#
# COMPACT_ATOMS: atom_id res chain seq x y z
N MET A 1 -40.08 -33.31 -20.85
CA MET A 1 -39.11 -34.18 -20.14
C MET A 1 -38.57 -33.52 -18.87
N LEU A 2 -38.04 -32.29 -18.92
CA LEU A 2 -37.49 -31.57 -17.75
C LEU A 2 -38.48 -31.42 -16.57
N LYS A 3 -39.75 -31.09 -16.84
CA LYS A 3 -40.80 -30.97 -15.81
C LYS A 3 -41.00 -32.26 -15.02
N ASN A 4 -40.88 -33.42 -15.68
CA ASN A 4 -41.04 -34.72 -15.04
C ASN A 4 -39.81 -35.08 -14.18
N TRP A 5 -38.61 -34.78 -14.69
CA TRP A 5 -37.36 -34.96 -13.95
C TRP A 5 -37.32 -34.11 -12.67
N LEU A 6 -37.71 -32.83 -12.75
CA LEU A 6 -37.80 -31.95 -11.58
C LEU A 6 -38.81 -32.47 -10.56
N LYS A 7 -39.98 -32.91 -11.01
CA LYS A 7 -41.02 -33.49 -10.13
C LYS A 7 -40.48 -34.71 -9.36
N ILE A 8 -39.76 -35.60 -10.04
CA ILE A 8 -39.13 -36.78 -9.42
C ILE A 8 -38.04 -36.37 -8.44
N ALA A 9 -37.18 -35.42 -8.79
CA ALA A 9 -36.11 -34.92 -7.92
C ALA A 9 -36.67 -34.30 -6.63
N PHE A 10 -37.68 -33.44 -6.72
CA PHE A 10 -38.32 -32.83 -5.54
C PHE A 10 -38.96 -33.85 -4.60
N ILE A 11 -39.61 -34.89 -5.16
CA ILE A 11 -40.17 -35.99 -4.36
C ILE A 11 -39.05 -36.72 -3.62
N ASN A 12 -37.93 -37.00 -4.29
CA ASN A 12 -36.78 -37.67 -3.69
C ASN A 12 -36.13 -36.82 -2.57
N TYR A 13 -35.93 -35.53 -2.80
CA TYR A 13 -35.39 -34.61 -1.78
C TYR A 13 -36.31 -34.47 -0.57
N ARG A 14 -37.63 -34.43 -0.78
CA ARG A 14 -38.60 -34.39 0.33
C ARG A 14 -38.59 -35.71 1.12
N LYS A 15 -38.46 -36.86 0.43
CA LYS A 15 -38.41 -38.18 1.08
C LYS A 15 -37.14 -38.34 1.92
N ASN A 16 -36.00 -37.85 1.43
CA ASN A 16 -34.70 -37.95 2.07
C ASN A 16 -34.22 -36.59 2.64
N TRP A 17 -35.14 -35.84 3.26
CA TRP A 17 -34.94 -34.43 3.60
C TRP A 17 -33.78 -34.19 4.58
N LEU A 18 -33.60 -35.06 5.58
CA LEU A 18 -32.49 -34.95 6.54
C LEU A 18 -31.13 -35.08 5.86
N SER A 19 -30.92 -36.13 5.05
CA SER A 19 -29.67 -36.33 4.32
C SER A 19 -29.41 -35.22 3.31
N THR A 20 -30.47 -34.69 2.68
CA THR A 20 -30.38 -33.56 1.76
C THR A 20 -29.91 -32.30 2.48
N ILE A 21 -30.45 -32.01 3.67
CA ILE A 21 -30.03 -30.87 4.50
C ILE A 21 -28.58 -31.01 4.94
N VAL A 22 -28.20 -32.18 5.47
CA VAL A 22 -26.83 -32.43 5.94
C VAL A 22 -25.82 -32.26 4.80
N ASN A 23 -26.14 -32.75 3.60
CA ASN A 23 -25.26 -32.61 2.44
C ASN A 23 -25.13 -31.15 1.96
N ILE A 24 -26.24 -30.40 1.92
CA ILE A 24 -26.23 -28.98 1.56
C ILE A 24 -25.44 -28.15 2.58
N LEU A 25 -25.62 -28.42 3.88
CA LEU A 25 -24.86 -27.76 4.94
C LEU A 25 -23.37 -28.09 4.86
N GLY A 26 -23.01 -29.35 4.67
CA GLY A 26 -21.61 -29.76 4.50
C GLY A 26 -20.96 -29.10 3.28
N LEU A 27 -21.65 -29.09 2.13
CA LEU A 27 -21.15 -28.48 0.91
C LEU A 27 -21.01 -26.95 1.04
N SER A 28 -21.98 -26.28 1.66
CA SER A 28 -21.94 -24.82 1.84
C SER A 28 -20.86 -24.40 2.83
N VAL A 29 -20.66 -25.12 3.93
CA VAL A 29 -19.57 -24.89 4.87
C VAL A 29 -18.22 -25.15 4.20
N GLY A 30 -18.08 -26.26 3.47
CA GLY A 30 -16.85 -26.58 2.74
C GLY A 30 -16.48 -25.51 1.71
N LEU A 31 -17.46 -25.04 0.93
CA LEU A 31 -17.28 -23.94 -0.02
C LEU A 31 -16.89 -22.64 0.68
N CYS A 32 -17.55 -22.31 1.80
CA CYS A 32 -17.23 -21.10 2.57
C CYS A 32 -15.78 -21.13 3.09
N VAL A 33 -15.36 -22.25 3.68
CA VAL A 33 -13.97 -22.43 4.15
C VAL A 33 -12.98 -22.32 3.00
N PHE A 34 -13.26 -22.95 1.85
CA PHE A 34 -12.42 -22.86 0.67
C PHE A 34 -12.26 -21.40 0.18
N LEU A 35 -13.35 -20.65 0.10
CA LEU A 35 -13.34 -19.24 -0.32
C LEU A 35 -12.59 -18.35 0.66
N LEU A 36 -12.68 -18.63 1.97
CA LEU A 36 -11.91 -17.91 2.98
C LEU A 36 -10.41 -18.16 2.80
N ILE A 37 -9.98 -19.42 2.65
CA ILE A 37 -8.58 -19.77 2.39
C ILE A 37 -8.07 -19.06 1.12
N PHE A 38 -8.86 -19.05 0.05
CA PHE A 38 -8.50 -18.39 -1.20
C PHE A 38 -8.25 -16.88 -1.03
N GLN A 39 -9.01 -16.20 -0.16
CA GLN A 39 -8.79 -14.77 0.12
C GLN A 39 -7.52 -14.51 0.93
N PHE A 40 -7.08 -15.45 1.77
CA PHE A 40 -5.82 -15.32 2.51
C PHE A 40 -4.60 -15.62 1.63
N CYS A 41 -4.75 -16.30 0.50
CA CYS A 41 -3.68 -16.59 -0.46
C CYS A 41 -3.32 -15.40 -1.39
N ARG A 42 -3.51 -14.15 -0.96
CA ARG A 42 -3.07 -12.98 -1.73
C ARG A 42 -1.57 -12.76 -1.51
N ALA A 43 -0.77 -12.89 -2.56
CA ALA A 43 0.63 -12.49 -2.53
C ALA A 43 0.76 -10.96 -2.56
N GLN A 44 1.78 -10.42 -1.88
CA GLN A 44 2.08 -9.00 -1.91
C GLN A 44 2.56 -8.59 -3.30
N GLU A 45 1.87 -7.64 -3.93
CA GLU A 45 2.36 -7.02 -5.17
C GLU A 45 3.61 -6.18 -4.84
N THR A 46 4.78 -6.63 -5.30
CA THR A 46 5.99 -5.80 -5.28
C THR A 46 6.01 -4.97 -6.56
N PHE A 47 5.93 -3.64 -6.43
CA PHE A 47 6.08 -2.75 -7.58
C PHE A 47 7.54 -2.72 -8.04
N PRO A 48 7.84 -2.94 -9.33
CA PRO A 48 9.21 -2.78 -9.81
C PRO A 48 9.60 -1.31 -9.72
N VAL A 49 10.77 -1.05 -9.14
CA VAL A 49 11.42 0.27 -9.15
C VAL A 49 12.63 0.19 -10.08
N ASN A 50 12.95 1.30 -10.76
CA ASN A 50 14.18 1.37 -11.55
C ASN A 50 15.37 1.48 -10.59
N GLY A 51 16.15 0.40 -10.46
CA GLY A 51 17.36 0.34 -9.62
C GLY A 51 17.17 -0.39 -8.29
N SER A 52 18.14 -0.27 -7.39
CA SER A 52 18.03 -0.83 -6.04
C SER A 52 17.00 -0.06 -5.21
N TRP A 53 16.17 -0.77 -4.45
CA TRP A 53 15.28 -0.15 -3.48
C TRP A 53 16.07 0.70 -2.47
N ASP A 54 15.89 2.02 -2.51
CA ASP A 54 16.43 2.94 -1.51
C ASP A 54 15.32 3.27 -0.49
N ILE A 55 15.47 2.74 0.72
CA ILE A 55 14.56 2.96 1.86
C ILE A 55 14.97 4.13 2.74
N ARG A 56 16.02 4.88 2.38
CA ARG A 56 16.48 6.00 3.21
C ARG A 56 15.40 7.08 3.26
N PRO A 57 15.12 7.65 4.44
CA PRO A 57 14.27 8.82 4.53
C PRO A 57 14.90 9.91 3.66
N GLY A 58 14.20 10.37 2.62
CA GLY A 58 14.69 11.38 1.67
C GLY A 58 14.76 12.78 2.27
N LYS A 59 15.18 12.90 3.53
CA LYS A 59 15.29 14.13 4.30
C LYS A 59 16.72 14.65 4.24
N TYR A 60 16.93 15.73 3.51
CA TYR A 60 18.25 16.34 3.29
C TYR A 60 18.27 17.79 3.75
N ALA A 61 19.33 18.16 4.46
CA ALA A 61 19.58 19.53 4.87
C ALA A 61 20.87 20.01 4.20
N PHE A 62 20.73 20.85 3.18
CA PHE A 62 21.88 21.48 2.54
C PHE A 62 22.22 22.74 3.31
N THR A 63 23.39 22.78 3.93
CA THR A 63 23.86 23.89 4.79
C THR A 63 24.98 24.66 4.10
N ASN A 64 25.22 25.89 4.54
CA ASN A 64 26.21 26.81 3.94
C ASN A 64 26.00 27.00 2.43
N ALA A 65 24.74 27.09 2.00
CA ALA A 65 24.37 27.22 0.60
C ALA A 65 24.21 28.69 0.19
N THR A 66 24.56 29.01 -1.05
CA THR A 66 24.09 30.22 -1.73
C THR A 66 22.83 29.88 -2.53
N ILE A 67 21.67 30.40 -2.10
CA ILE A 67 20.36 30.03 -2.67
C ILE A 67 19.70 31.25 -3.32
N VAL A 68 19.33 31.12 -4.60
CA VAL A 68 18.54 32.12 -5.32
C VAL A 68 17.07 31.68 -5.28
N THR A 69 16.24 32.39 -4.52
CA THR A 69 14.80 32.06 -4.37
C THR A 69 13.92 32.76 -5.41
N GLY A 70 14.44 33.80 -6.06
CA GLY A 70 13.76 34.57 -7.08
C GLY A 70 14.66 35.62 -7.70
N ALA A 71 14.16 36.36 -8.70
CA ALA A 71 14.93 37.41 -9.35
C ALA A 71 15.37 38.49 -8.33
N GLY A 72 16.68 38.70 -8.20
CA GLY A 72 17.27 39.66 -7.27
C GLY A 72 17.27 39.24 -5.79
N GLN A 73 16.79 38.04 -5.45
CA GLN A 73 16.80 37.52 -4.08
C GLN A 73 17.78 36.35 -3.96
N THR A 74 18.91 36.63 -3.31
CA THR A 74 19.96 35.66 -3.01
C THR A 74 20.17 35.59 -1.50
N LEU A 75 20.15 34.37 -0.97
CA LEU A 75 20.46 34.07 0.42
C LEU A 75 21.84 33.44 0.50
N SER A 76 22.77 34.10 1.18
CA SER A 76 24.11 33.58 1.47
C SER A 76 24.14 32.86 2.81
N ASN A 77 24.96 31.81 2.93
CA ASN A 77 25.06 30.97 4.14
C ASN A 77 23.69 30.44 4.60
N ALA A 78 22.85 30.06 3.64
CA ALA A 78 21.50 29.58 3.88
C ALA A 78 21.46 28.06 4.04
N THR A 79 20.37 27.58 4.62
CA THR A 79 20.04 26.17 4.73
C THR A 79 18.76 25.86 3.95
N LEU A 80 18.78 24.77 3.18
CA LEU A 80 17.63 24.22 2.45
C LEU A 80 17.26 22.86 3.02
N LEU A 81 16.06 22.73 3.55
CA LEU A 81 15.49 21.47 4.00
C LEU A 81 14.63 20.87 2.88
N VAL A 82 14.99 19.66 2.45
CA VAL A 82 14.25 18.87 1.46
C VAL A 82 13.71 17.63 2.13
N ASN A 83 12.42 17.37 1.96
CA ASN A 83 11.75 16.16 2.42
C ASN A 83 11.14 15.44 1.22
N ASN A 84 11.84 14.40 0.78
CA ASN A 84 11.63 13.67 -0.46
C ASN A 84 11.71 14.59 -1.69
N ARG A 85 10.55 15.05 -2.17
CA ARG A 85 10.42 15.88 -3.39
C ARG A 85 9.94 17.29 -3.09
N LEU A 86 9.79 17.64 -1.81
CA LEU A 86 9.25 18.90 -1.36
C LEU A 86 10.34 19.70 -0.63
N ILE A 87 10.41 21.00 -0.91
CA ILE A 87 11.19 21.94 -0.09
C ILE A 87 10.35 22.24 1.15
N GLU A 88 10.85 21.86 2.31
CA GLU A 88 10.17 22.06 3.60
C GLU A 88 10.49 23.44 4.18
N SER A 89 11.72 23.92 4.01
CA SER A 89 12.14 25.25 4.46
C SER A 89 13.40 25.74 3.75
N VAL A 90 13.53 27.07 3.63
CA VAL A 90 14.71 27.74 3.09
C VAL A 90 14.97 29.04 3.88
N GLY A 91 16.22 29.28 4.28
CA GLY A 91 16.56 30.51 4.99
C GLY A 91 17.94 30.50 5.64
N THR A 92 18.38 31.66 6.15
CA THR A 92 19.67 31.83 6.83
C THR A 92 19.65 31.45 8.31
N LYS A 93 18.47 31.25 8.89
CA LYS A 93 18.26 30.84 10.29
C LYS A 93 17.30 29.66 10.35
N VAL A 94 17.67 28.57 9.69
CA VAL A 94 16.89 27.33 9.69
C VAL A 94 17.64 26.30 10.50
N ASP A 95 17.05 25.89 11.62
CA ASP A 95 17.56 24.77 12.41
C ASP A 95 17.29 23.46 11.69
N VAL A 96 18.29 22.56 11.68
CA VAL A 96 18.17 21.25 11.05
C VAL A 96 17.50 20.28 12.02
N PRO A 97 16.27 19.78 11.73
CA PRO A 97 15.59 18.83 12.61
C PRO A 97 16.31 17.47 12.64
N LYS A 98 16.06 16.68 13.68
CA LYS A 98 16.59 15.30 13.76
C LYS A 98 16.10 14.45 12.58
N GLY A 99 16.99 13.60 12.07
CA GLY A 99 16.68 12.68 10.96
C GLY A 99 16.93 13.25 9.57
N TYR A 100 17.44 14.48 9.45
CA TYR A 100 17.96 15.02 8.20
C TYR A 100 19.42 14.59 7.99
N ILE A 101 19.72 14.14 6.78
CA ILE A 101 21.09 13.98 6.32
C ILE A 101 21.63 15.37 6.02
N THR A 102 22.59 15.82 6.81
CA THR A 102 23.20 17.15 6.64
C THR A 102 24.31 17.06 5.61
N VAL A 103 24.23 17.93 4.59
CA VAL A 103 25.23 18.09 3.54
C VAL A 103 25.73 19.53 3.61
N ASP A 104 27.02 19.69 3.92
CA ASP A 104 27.67 20.99 3.90
C ASP A 104 28.17 21.30 2.49
N LEU A 105 27.65 22.37 1.89
CA LEU A 105 28.01 22.79 0.53
C LEU A 105 29.26 23.67 0.47
N LYS A 106 29.79 24.10 1.62
CA LYS A 106 31.02 24.91 1.74
C LYS A 106 31.02 26.26 1.00
N GLY A 107 29.86 26.82 0.66
CA GLY A 107 29.71 28.18 0.11
C GLY A 107 29.71 28.24 -1.40
#